data_AF-A0A4R0H7J7-F1
#
_entry.id   AF-A0A4R0H7J7-F1
#
_cell.length_a   1.000
_cell.length_b   1.000
_cell.length_c   1.000
_cell.angle_alpha   90.00
_cell.angle_beta   90.00
_cell.angle_gamma   90.00
#
_symmetry.space_group_name_H-M   'P 1'
#
loop_
_entity.id
_entity.type
_entity.pdbx_description
1 polymer ?
#
loop_
_entity_poly.entity_id
_entity_poly.type
_entity_poly.pdbx_seq_one_letter_code
_entity_poly.pdbx_strand_id
1 'polypeptide(L)'
;MADVLAERDIPDEVADAVLDRFTDVGLIDDAAFANAWVESRHRGRGLGKRALAQELRRRGVDDQLARDALDELDPEQEEEKARELVRRKLRSMRSLERQVAMRRLLGMLARKGYPGGLAMTVVKQELDAGHEEFPLLDSSGLEPE
;
A
#
# COMPACT_ATOMS: atom_id res chain seq x y z
N MET A 1 -23.32 1.56 -0.43
CA MET A 1 -24.70 1.11 -0.79
C MET A 1 -25.74 2.06 -0.21
N ALA A 2 -25.52 2.58 1.00
CA ALA A 2 -26.28 3.69 1.57
C ALA A 2 -26.44 4.90 0.63
N ASP A 3 -25.36 5.38 -0.01
CA ASP A 3 -25.44 6.51 -0.95
C ASP A 3 -26.40 6.27 -2.13
N VAL A 4 -26.50 5.03 -2.61
CA VAL A 4 -27.41 4.64 -3.72
C VAL A 4 -28.87 4.60 -3.25
N LEU A 5 -29.12 4.30 -1.97
CA LEU A 5 -30.46 4.33 -1.38
C LEU A 5 -30.90 5.77 -1.08
N ALA A 6 -29.98 6.61 -0.63
CA ALA A 6 -30.19 8.05 -0.43
C ALA A 6 -30.47 8.78 -1.74
N GLU A 7 -29.75 8.47 -2.84
CA GLU A 7 -30.06 8.99 -4.18
C GLU A 7 -31.46 8.61 -4.68
N ARG A 8 -32.12 7.63 -4.06
CA ARG A 8 -33.46 7.17 -4.41
C ARG A 8 -34.54 7.64 -3.43
N ASP A 9 -34.26 8.64 -2.59
CA ASP A 9 -35.17 9.21 -1.60
C ASP A 9 -35.76 8.16 -0.62
N ILE A 10 -34.99 7.11 -0.32
CA ILE A 10 -35.39 6.13 0.70
C ILE A 10 -35.10 6.71 2.09
N PRO A 11 -36.08 6.75 3.02
CA PRO A 11 -35.85 7.20 4.38
C PRO A 11 -34.75 6.39 5.07
N ASP A 12 -33.88 7.06 5.84
CA ASP A 12 -32.71 6.46 6.50
C ASP A 12 -33.09 5.23 7.35
N GLU A 13 -34.20 5.30 8.09
CA GLU A 13 -34.72 4.21 8.92
C GLU A 13 -35.05 2.95 8.11
N VAL A 14 -35.50 3.13 6.86
CA VAL A 14 -35.82 2.04 5.94
C VAL A 14 -34.56 1.54 5.24
N ALA A 15 -33.63 2.44 4.91
CA ALA A 15 -32.35 2.06 4.34
C ALA A 15 -31.54 1.19 5.30
N ASP A 16 -31.47 1.56 6.58
CA ASP A 16 -30.78 0.80 7.62
C ASP A 16 -31.40 -0.60 7.78
N ALA A 17 -32.72 -0.70 7.92
CA ALA A 17 -33.40 -1.99 8.04
C ALA A 17 -33.18 -2.91 6.81
N VAL A 18 -33.07 -2.34 5.60
CA VAL A 18 -32.81 -3.09 4.37
C VAL A 18 -31.35 -3.55 4.30
N LEU A 19 -30.40 -2.69 4.66
CA LEU A 19 -28.97 -3.00 4.71
C LEU A 19 -28.68 -4.07 5.77
N ASP A 20 -29.30 -3.96 6.95
CA ASP A 20 -29.24 -4.97 8.01
C ASP A 20 -29.77 -6.31 7.49
N ARG A 21 -30.94 -6.31 6.85
CA ARG A 21 -31.50 -7.55 6.29
C ARG A 21 -30.61 -8.16 5.21
N PHE A 22 -29.99 -7.35 4.36
CA PHE A 22 -29.06 -7.83 3.33
C PHE A 22 -27.78 -8.39 3.93
N THR A 23 -27.31 -7.84 5.03
CA THR A 23 -26.18 -8.38 5.80
C THR A 23 -26.56 -9.70 6.47
N ASP A 24 -27.72 -9.75 7.13
CA ASP A 24 -28.25 -10.96 7.80
C ASP A 24 -28.40 -12.16 6.85
N VAL A 25 -28.80 -11.91 5.60
CA VAL A 25 -28.94 -12.96 4.58
C VAL A 25 -27.67 -13.18 3.75
N GLY A 26 -26.57 -12.51 4.08
CA GLY A 26 -25.26 -12.67 3.43
C GLY A 26 -25.18 -12.10 2.00
N LEU A 27 -26.09 -11.20 1.62
CA LEU A 27 -26.04 -10.49 0.34
C LEU A 27 -25.02 -9.36 0.35
N ILE A 28 -24.69 -8.81 1.51
CA ILE A 28 -23.61 -7.86 1.74
C ILE A 28 -22.69 -8.46 2.81
N ASP A 29 -21.40 -8.52 2.50
CA ASP A 29 -20.37 -8.93 3.45
C ASP A 29 -19.20 -7.94 3.33
N ASP A 30 -19.23 -6.93 4.20
CA ASP A 30 -18.24 -5.87 4.21
C ASP A 30 -16.85 -6.37 4.66
N ALA A 31 -16.81 -7.45 5.46
CA ALA A 31 -15.55 -8.08 5.88
C ALA A 31 -14.90 -8.81 4.70
N ALA A 32 -15.67 -9.64 3.98
CA ALA A 32 -15.20 -10.30 2.76
C ALA A 32 -14.80 -9.28 1.69
N PHE A 33 -15.56 -8.19 1.56
CA PHE A 33 -15.19 -7.08 0.69
C PHE A 33 -13.84 -6.46 1.11
N ALA A 34 -13.65 -6.14 2.39
CA ALA A 34 -12.43 -5.52 2.89
C ALA A 34 -11.20 -6.43 2.66
N ASN A 35 -11.33 -7.73 2.94
CA ASN A 35 -10.25 -8.71 2.73
C ASN A 35 -9.87 -8.84 1.25
N ALA A 36 -10.86 -9.06 0.37
CA ALA A 36 -10.62 -9.12 -1.07
C ALA A 36 -10.04 -7.82 -1.62
N TRP A 37 -10.45 -6.69 -1.05
CA TRP A 37 -9.94 -5.37 -1.40
C TRP A 37 -8.45 -5.23 -1.05
N VAL A 38 -8.08 -5.54 0.20
CA VAL A 38 -6.70 -5.50 0.70
C VAL A 38 -5.81 -6.37 -0.17
N GLU A 39 -6.19 -7.62 -0.39
CA GLU A 39 -5.43 -8.58 -1.18
C GLU A 39 -5.22 -8.09 -2.62
N SER A 40 -6.30 -7.67 -3.29
CA SER A 40 -6.26 -7.21 -4.69
C SER A 40 -5.36 -5.99 -4.86
N ARG A 41 -5.46 -5.01 -3.95
CA ARG A 41 -4.70 -3.75 -4.03
C ARG A 41 -3.26 -3.90 -3.58
N HIS A 42 -3.00 -4.73 -2.59
CA HIS A 42 -1.64 -5.09 -2.21
C HIS A 42 -0.93 -5.83 -3.35
N ARG A 43 -1.54 -6.88 -3.92
CA ARG A 43 -0.96 -7.65 -5.02
C ARG A 43 -0.80 -6.83 -6.29
N GLY A 44 -1.85 -6.14 -6.73
CA GLY A 44 -1.87 -5.45 -8.02
C GLY A 44 -1.14 -4.11 -8.02
N ARG A 45 -1.36 -3.28 -6.99
CA ARG A 45 -0.80 -1.91 -6.91
C ARG A 45 0.37 -1.79 -5.94
N GLY A 46 0.65 -2.80 -5.12
CA GLY A 46 1.70 -2.75 -4.12
C GLY A 46 1.45 -1.69 -3.05
N LEU A 47 0.20 -1.50 -2.64
CA LEU A 47 -0.14 -0.56 -1.57
C LEU A 47 0.18 -1.19 -0.20
N GLY A 48 0.72 -0.38 0.70
CA GLY A 48 0.92 -0.74 2.11
C GLY A 48 -0.29 -0.36 2.97
N LYS A 49 -0.27 -0.79 4.24
CA LYS A 49 -1.44 -0.74 5.13
C LYS A 49 -2.09 0.65 5.24
N ARG A 50 -1.32 1.75 5.27
CA ARG A 50 -1.88 3.10 5.41
C ARG A 50 -2.69 3.54 4.18
N ALA A 51 -2.22 3.21 2.99
CA ALA A 51 -2.92 3.55 1.75
C ALA A 51 -4.18 2.69 1.58
N LEU A 52 -4.09 1.42 1.96
CA LEU A 52 -5.22 0.50 1.97
C LEU A 52 -6.31 0.94 2.95
N ALA A 53 -5.95 1.30 4.18
CA ALA A 53 -6.87 1.87 5.17
C ALA A 53 -7.62 3.10 4.62
N GLN A 54 -6.90 3.99 3.94
CA GLN A 54 -7.51 5.18 3.34
C GLN A 54 -8.44 4.82 2.18
N GLU A 55 -8.11 3.80 1.38
CA GLU A 55 -8.98 3.31 0.31
C GLU A 55 -10.24 2.62 0.82
N LEU A 56 -10.17 1.90 1.94
CA LEU A 56 -11.33 1.26 2.58
C LEU A 56 -12.27 2.31 3.19
N ARG A 57 -11.73 3.29 3.93
CA ARG A 57 -12.53 4.40 4.46
C ARG A 57 -13.25 5.21 3.39
N ARG A 58 -12.57 5.51 2.28
CA ARG A 58 -13.20 6.21 1.14
C ARG A 58 -14.35 5.42 0.50
N ARG A 59 -14.42 4.11 0.76
CA ARG A 59 -15.50 3.25 0.27
C ARG A 59 -16.62 3.04 1.28
N GLY A 60 -16.51 3.64 2.46
CA GLY A 60 -17.48 3.48 3.53
C GLY A 60 -17.36 2.14 4.26
N VAL A 61 -16.23 1.44 4.16
CA VAL A 61 -15.99 0.25 4.99
C VAL A 61 -15.79 0.71 6.43
N ASP A 62 -16.47 0.04 7.36
CA ASP A 62 -16.37 0.32 8.79
C ASP A 62 -14.91 0.28 9.28
N ASP A 63 -14.62 1.14 10.24
CA ASP A 63 -13.25 1.39 10.71
C ASP A 63 -12.67 0.16 11.45
N GLN A 64 -13.51 -0.69 12.06
CA GLN A 64 -13.09 -1.94 12.67
C GLN A 64 -12.85 -3.01 11.61
N LEU A 65 -13.77 -3.21 10.67
CA LEU A 65 -13.59 -4.16 9.55
C LEU A 65 -12.35 -3.84 8.72
N ALA A 66 -12.08 -2.54 8.49
CA ALA A 66 -10.88 -2.11 7.80
C ALA A 66 -9.60 -2.45 8.58
N ARG A 67 -9.62 -2.39 9.92
CA ARG A 67 -8.46 -2.79 10.75
C ARG A 67 -8.26 -4.28 10.70
N ASP A 68 -9.33 -5.05 10.91
CA ASP A 68 -9.28 -6.51 10.91
C ASP A 68 -8.71 -7.04 9.58
N ALA A 69 -9.19 -6.51 8.44
CA ALA A 69 -8.67 -6.86 7.12
C ALA A 69 -7.20 -6.48 6.89
N LEU A 70 -6.71 -5.41 7.52
CA LEU A 70 -5.31 -4.99 7.43
C LEU A 70 -4.41 -5.77 8.39
N ASP A 71 -4.95 -6.29 9.48
CA ASP A 71 -4.23 -7.13 10.43
C ASP A 71 -4.03 -8.55 9.88
N GLU A 72 -4.95 -9.02 9.01
CA GLU A 72 -4.76 -10.23 8.21
C GLU A 72 -3.61 -10.11 7.19
N LEU A 73 -3.20 -8.88 6.82
CA LEU A 73 -2.03 -8.69 5.95
C LEU A 73 -0.75 -9.02 6.72
N ASP A 74 -0.22 -10.19 6.39
CA ASP A 74 1.07 -10.72 6.80
C ASP A 74 2.20 -9.66 6.68
N PRO A 75 2.85 -9.26 7.79
CA PRO A 75 3.94 -8.28 7.79
C PRO A 75 5.09 -8.66 6.87
N GLU A 76 5.42 -9.95 6.79
CA GLU A 76 6.48 -10.47 5.93
C GLU A 76 6.13 -10.30 4.44
N GLN A 77 4.86 -10.49 4.07
CA GLN A 77 4.39 -10.20 2.71
C GLN A 77 4.43 -8.71 2.39
N GLU A 78 4.07 -7.85 3.35
CA GLU A 78 4.16 -6.40 3.19
C GLU A 78 5.61 -5.97 2.97
N GLU A 79 6.55 -6.51 3.75
CA GLU A 79 7.98 -6.26 3.59
C GLU A 79 8.50 -6.73 2.23
N GLU A 80 8.20 -7.97 1.82
CA GLU A 80 8.68 -8.51 0.54
C GLU A 80 8.14 -7.70 -0.64
N LYS A 81 6.86 -7.27 -0.59
CA LYS A 81 6.30 -6.38 -1.61
C LYS A 81 7.04 -5.04 -1.65
N ALA A 82 7.42 -4.47 -0.50
CA ALA A 82 8.22 -3.26 -0.46
C ALA A 82 9.60 -3.47 -1.13
N ARG A 83 10.27 -4.60 -0.84
CA ARG A 83 11.55 -4.97 -1.47
C ARG A 83 11.42 -5.11 -2.98
N GLU A 84 10.40 -5.81 -3.47
CA GLU A 84 10.13 -5.95 -4.90
C GLU A 84 9.98 -4.59 -5.60
N LEU A 85 9.22 -3.67 -5.00
CA LEU A 85 9.01 -2.33 -5.53
C LEU A 85 10.31 -1.52 -5.58
N VAL A 86 11.11 -1.61 -4.52
CA VAL A 86 12.41 -0.93 -4.42
C VAL A 86 13.38 -1.49 -5.44
N ARG A 87 13.60 -2.81 -5.49
CA ARG A 87 14.49 -3.48 -6.47
C ARG A 87 14.10 -3.12 -7.89
N ARG A 88 12.80 -3.18 -8.22
CA ARG A 88 12.30 -2.81 -9.55
C ARG A 88 12.64 -1.37 -9.90
N LYS A 89 12.44 -0.43 -8.97
CA LYS A 89 12.70 0.99 -9.22
C LYS A 89 14.20 1.30 -9.25
N LEU A 90 14.99 0.64 -8.43
CA LEU A 90 16.44 0.83 -8.34
C LEU A 90 17.14 0.54 -9.67
N ARG A 91 16.65 -0.46 -10.43
CA ARG A 91 17.14 -0.75 -11.80
C ARG A 91 17.10 0.45 -12.75
N SER A 92 16.17 1.40 -12.53
CA SER A 92 16.06 2.63 -13.33
C SER A 92 16.84 3.82 -12.74
N MET A 93 17.65 3.60 -11.70
CA MET A 93 18.32 4.65 -10.92
C MET A 93 19.83 4.44 -10.81
N ARG A 94 20.42 3.55 -11.61
CA ARG A 94 21.85 3.17 -11.52
C ARG A 94 22.83 4.33 -11.69
N SER A 95 22.43 5.39 -12.39
CA SER A 95 23.24 6.59 -12.61
C SER A 95 23.01 7.71 -11.60
N LEU A 96 22.11 7.50 -10.62
CA LEU A 96 21.83 8.51 -9.60
C LEU A 96 22.74 8.31 -8.40
N GLU A 97 23.18 9.42 -7.81
CA GLU A 97 23.82 9.41 -6.50
C GLU A 97 22.94 8.70 -5.46
N ARG A 98 23.59 7.96 -4.55
CA ARG A 98 22.93 7.15 -3.53
C ARG A 98 21.90 7.94 -2.71
N GLN A 99 22.23 9.17 -2.31
CA GLN A 99 21.31 10.05 -1.55
C GLN A 99 20.07 10.45 -2.36
N VAL A 100 20.24 10.69 -3.66
CA VAL A 100 19.13 11.02 -4.57
C VAL A 100 18.22 9.80 -4.77
N ALA A 101 18.81 8.62 -4.99
CA ALA A 101 18.07 7.37 -5.10
C ALA A 101 17.28 7.07 -3.82
N MET A 102 17.92 7.18 -2.65
CA MET A 102 17.31 6.98 -1.34
C MET A 102 16.09 7.87 -1.14
N ARG A 103 16.22 9.19 -1.37
CA ARG A 103 15.09 10.14 -1.23
C ARG A 103 13.92 9.78 -2.15
N ARG A 104 14.20 9.40 -3.40
CA ARG A 104 13.16 9.03 -4.39
C ARG A 104 12.45 7.73 -4.02
N LEU A 105 13.17 6.74 -3.52
CA LEU A 105 12.62 5.45 -3.10
C LEU A 105 11.76 5.60 -1.84
N LEU A 106 12.25 6.33 -0.82
CA LEU A 106 11.47 6.63 0.39
C LEU A 106 10.18 7.38 0.05
N GLY A 107 10.26 8.40 -0.81
CA GLY A 107 9.07 9.13 -1.26
C GLY A 107 8.09 8.27 -2.05
N MET A 108 8.57 7.28 -2.80
CA MET A 108 7.73 6.33 -3.51
C MET A 108 6.98 5.39 -2.55
N LEU A 109 7.68 4.81 -1.57
CA LEU A 109 7.05 3.95 -0.56
C LEU A 109 6.08 4.72 0.33
N ALA A 110 6.39 5.98 0.68
CA ALA A 110 5.49 6.85 1.42
C ALA A 110 4.17 7.08 0.67
N ARG A 111 4.22 7.38 -0.64
CA ARG A 111 3.01 7.51 -1.47
C ARG A 111 2.24 6.21 -1.64
N LYS A 112 2.91 5.07 -1.48
CA LYS A 112 2.26 3.75 -1.46
C LYS A 112 1.73 3.35 -0.09
N GLY A 113 1.97 4.15 0.96
CA GLY A 113 1.41 3.94 2.29
C GLY A 113 2.19 2.99 3.19
N TYR A 114 3.45 2.71 2.88
CA TYR A 114 4.31 1.90 3.77
C TYR A 114 4.73 2.69 5.01
N PRO A 115 4.85 2.03 6.18
CA PRO A 115 5.40 2.65 7.39
C PRO A 115 6.82 3.19 7.17
N GLY A 116 7.13 4.34 7.76
CA GLY A 116 8.43 5.00 7.57
C GLY A 116 9.63 4.14 8.02
N GLY A 117 9.49 3.41 9.13
CA GLY A 117 10.53 2.49 9.63
C GLY A 117 10.82 1.34 8.67
N LEU A 118 9.77 0.69 8.15
CA LEU A 118 9.89 -0.37 7.15
C LEU A 118 10.52 0.17 5.86
N ALA A 119 10.01 1.30 5.35
CA ALA A 119 10.51 1.92 4.14
C ALA A 119 12.00 2.29 4.25
N MET A 120 12.44 2.84 5.39
CA MET A 120 13.84 3.16 5.65
C MET A 120 14.72 1.91 5.65
N THR A 121 14.29 0.87 6.36
CA THR A 121 15.03 -0.39 6.49
C THR A 121 15.22 -1.05 5.13
N VAL A 122 14.14 -1.25 4.38
CA VAL A 122 14.17 -1.87 3.05
C VAL A 122 15.03 -1.05 2.09
N VAL A 123 14.80 0.27 1.99
CA VAL A 123 15.56 1.10 1.04
C VAL A 123 17.05 1.08 1.33
N LYS A 124 17.46 1.15 2.60
CA LYS A 124 18.87 1.09 2.97
C LYS A 124 19.50 -0.25 2.56
N GLN A 125 18.86 -1.35 2.91
CA GLN A 125 19.35 -2.69 2.60
C GLN A 125 19.46 -2.94 1.09
N GLU A 126 18.46 -2.54 0.30
CA GLU A 126 18.50 -2.75 -1.16
C GLU A 126 19.53 -1.84 -1.86
N LEU A 127 19.79 -0.64 -1.32
CA LEU A 127 20.88 0.23 -1.82
C LEU A 127 22.26 -0.35 -1.48
N ASP A 128 22.42 -0.91 -0.28
CA ASP A 128 23.68 -1.53 0.15
C ASP A 128 23.96 -2.81 -0.67
N ALA A 129 22.95 -3.65 -0.88
CA ALA A 129 23.08 -4.84 -1.74
C ALA A 129 23.38 -4.48 -3.21
N GLY A 130 22.76 -3.41 -3.74
CA GLY A 130 23.06 -2.94 -5.09
C GLY A 130 24.47 -2.37 -5.26
N HIS A 131 25.08 -1.86 -4.18
CA HIS A 131 26.46 -1.38 -4.18
C HIS A 131 27.47 -2.54 -4.22
N GLU A 132 27.22 -3.61 -3.46
CA GLU A 132 28.04 -4.84 -3.51
C GLU A 132 28.05 -5.51 -4.89
N GLU A 133 26.93 -5.43 -5.62
CA GLU A 133 26.78 -6.03 -6.94
C GLU A 133 27.49 -5.21 -8.07
N PHE A 134 27.73 -3.90 -7.87
CA PHE A 134 28.41 -3.04 -8.86
C PHE A 134 29.33 -1.95 -8.23
N PRO A 135 30.48 -2.32 -7.63
CA PRO A 135 31.36 -1.36 -6.93
C PRO A 135 32.04 -0.30 -7.82
N LEU A 136 32.22 -0.58 -9.11
CA LEU A 136 33.02 0.23 -10.05
C LEU A 136 32.25 1.40 -10.69
N LEU A 137 30.98 1.60 -10.35
CA LEU A 137 30.15 2.68 -10.93
C LEU A 137 30.15 3.97 -10.10
N ASP A 138 30.72 3.96 -8.90
CA ASP A 138 30.77 5.14 -8.00
C ASP A 138 32.04 6.00 -8.19
N SER A 139 33.02 5.50 -8.95
CA SER A 139 34.30 6.19 -9.19
C SER A 139 34.31 7.11 -10.42
N SER A 140 33.17 7.42 -11.04
CA SER A 140 33.11 8.40 -12.15
C SER A 140 33.12 9.86 -11.67
N GLY A 141 33.76 10.13 -10.52
CA GLY A 141 34.23 11.46 -10.17
C GLY A 141 35.43 11.77 -11.05
N LEU A 142 35.19 12.33 -12.23
CA LEU A 142 36.22 13.02 -13.01
C LEU A 142 36.91 14.02 -12.09
N GLU A 143 38.20 13.79 -11.80
CA GLU A 143 39.02 14.82 -11.19
C GLU A 143 39.13 16.01 -12.15
N PRO A 144 38.95 17.26 -11.68
CA PRO A 144 39.26 18.41 -12.50
C PRO A 144 40.78 18.58 -12.56
N GLU A 145 41.32 18.66 -13.78
CA GLU A 145 42.66 19.23 -14.05
C GLU A 145 42.72 20.72 -13.66
#